data_AF-A0A2A4ZWM2-F1
#
_entry.id   AF-A0A2A4ZWM2-F1
#
_cell.length_a   1.000
_cell.length_b   1.000
_cell.length_c   1.000
_cell.angle_alpha   90.00
_cell.angle_beta   90.00
_cell.angle_gamma   90.00
#
_symmetry.space_group_name_H-M   'P 1'
#
loop_
_entity.id
_entity.type
_entity.pdbx_description
1 polymer ?
#
loop_
_entity_poly.entity_id
_entity_poly.type
_entity_poly.pdbx_seq_one_letter_code
_entity_poly.pdbx_strand_id
1 'polypeptide(L)'
;MKFRGLTAFSALLRAPAALVSVALVTLLLFPASAFAQGPCPATTGTTLNPVPLNQPFGGAVSCNNGATHTDNFYYRAFDLCNDYAITDFIDIRCITSAFTSAPAGGGTQPVRIRLSVDLDGAAVGPLSALTLFYEEEFQVPSNANQTFNFVLGTGIVDPDGILGGTASTLVGCLAIDQTLVVEIFTPDGSAAGHAFFMAIPDPAQTDPATDQIGSSFFAAGECGLFEPSDTASLGFPDNMWIMDVAWDDAGDCVCPPRISNLDCQQTAGTTRWDLTWDSMPPVGSFQVEIGGNIEAVLDGTAVSYQTDPMIAYQLQQIIVTAYENPGATGNIINFVEYQVETAPANNWFEGAEPVTTGDTDFSITSAVTTTGPALDPAVCAMNVSNDEIYHDLYYCFTAATSGDVLVSTCGGPTINTRLAVYADCASDDPAAVIMCNDEAATGSTAAGATAPGSNNPACTNFAAELIFEATQGESYLIRLGSFNPSALGDGTLTVIDCATAANPTGNTDCNSNGILDSCDIAAGAADDNGNGIPDECDDPPFIRSDVDADGAINLADAIATLDYLFIGGTIPCNDAADINDDGALDLSDPIVLLGYLFSNAPAPPAPFPDCGIDPMPDALECDSFAACP
;
A
#
# COMPACT_ATOMS: atom_id res chain seq x y z
N MET A 1 -8.97 -38.81 42.21
CA MET A 1 -8.80 -39.83 43.27
C MET A 1 -7.43 -39.58 43.91
N LYS A 2 -7.38 -39.36 45.24
CA LYS A 2 -6.22 -38.95 46.05
C LYS A 2 -5.15 -40.05 46.18
N PHE A 3 -3.88 -39.68 46.40
CA PHE A 3 -2.94 -40.12 47.48
C PHE A 3 -1.66 -39.24 47.36
N ARG A 4 -1.21 -38.37 48.29
CA ARG A 4 -0.76 -38.41 49.71
C ARG A 4 0.70 -38.90 49.97
N GLY A 5 1.48 -38.08 50.71
CA GLY A 5 2.62 -38.45 51.58
C GLY A 5 4.01 -38.05 51.04
N LEU A 6 4.82 -37.13 51.56
CA LEU A 6 5.35 -36.78 52.90
C LEU A 6 6.51 -37.69 53.41
N THR A 7 7.61 -37.04 53.83
CA THR A 7 8.78 -37.48 54.66
C THR A 7 9.85 -38.37 54.01
N ALA A 8 11.15 -38.30 54.29
CA ALA A 8 12.07 -37.39 54.99
C ALA A 8 13.49 -37.98 54.78
N PHE A 9 14.56 -37.18 54.72
CA PHE A 9 15.86 -37.65 55.19
C PHE A 9 16.69 -36.50 55.75
N SER A 10 17.01 -36.64 57.03
CA SER A 10 17.86 -35.76 57.83
C SER A 10 19.27 -36.35 57.86
N ALA A 11 20.29 -35.52 57.70
CA ALA A 11 21.64 -35.81 58.18
C ALA A 11 22.32 -34.51 58.60
N LEU A 12 22.33 -34.27 59.91
CA LEU A 12 23.24 -33.35 60.60
C LEU A 12 24.70 -33.72 60.27
N LEU A 13 25.60 -32.74 60.13
CA LEU A 13 26.77 -32.59 61.03
C LEU A 13 27.63 -31.36 60.69
N ARG A 14 27.70 -30.45 61.68
CA ARG A 14 28.81 -29.55 62.08
C ARG A 14 29.18 -28.33 61.21
N ALA A 15 28.77 -27.17 61.73
CA ALA A 15 29.50 -25.91 61.62
C ALA A 15 30.86 -25.97 62.36
N PRO A 16 31.79 -25.03 62.10
CA PRO A 16 31.69 -23.73 62.78
C PRO A 16 31.89 -22.49 61.88
N ALA A 17 31.04 -21.50 62.15
CA ALA A 17 31.23 -20.05 62.16
C ALA A 17 32.27 -19.39 61.22
N ALA A 18 31.76 -18.66 60.23
CA ALA A 18 32.21 -17.31 59.90
C ALA A 18 30.98 -16.40 59.85
N LEU A 19 30.94 -15.37 60.71
CA LEU A 19 29.90 -14.35 60.72
C LEU A 19 29.96 -13.55 59.41
N VAL A 20 28.91 -13.58 58.61
CA VAL A 20 28.59 -12.51 57.67
C VAL A 20 27.42 -11.74 58.28
N SER A 21 27.69 -10.52 58.71
CA SER A 21 26.67 -9.59 59.22
C SER A 21 25.82 -9.14 58.05
N VAL A 22 24.55 -9.55 58.03
CA VAL A 22 23.51 -8.95 57.20
C VAL A 22 23.28 -7.54 57.74
N ALA A 23 23.67 -6.52 56.98
CA ALA A 23 23.35 -5.13 57.31
C ALA A 23 21.85 -4.92 57.12
N LEU A 24 21.18 -4.56 58.22
CA LEU A 24 19.76 -4.31 58.32
C LEU A 24 19.43 -2.97 57.64
N VAL A 25 18.88 -3.00 56.43
CA VAL A 25 18.32 -1.82 55.76
C VAL A 25 17.12 -1.35 56.58
N THR A 26 17.23 -0.16 57.17
CA THR A 26 16.21 0.41 58.06
C THR A 26 15.41 1.47 57.31
N LEU A 27 14.13 1.21 57.06
CA LEU A 27 13.18 2.18 56.53
C LEU A 27 12.78 3.16 57.66
N LEU A 28 13.20 4.42 57.57
CA LEU A 28 12.81 5.48 58.51
C LEU A 28 11.80 6.43 57.84
N LEU A 29 10.55 6.40 58.34
CA LEU A 29 9.51 7.39 58.06
C LEU A 29 9.78 8.66 58.89
N PHE A 30 9.98 9.80 58.24
CA PHE A 30 10.11 11.10 58.92
C PHE A 30 8.73 11.70 59.25
N PRO A 31 8.53 12.27 60.47
CA PRO A 31 7.31 12.97 60.81
C PRO A 31 7.30 14.39 60.26
N ALA A 32 6.16 14.78 59.69
CA ALA A 32 5.87 16.13 59.24
C ALA A 32 6.00 17.15 60.39
N SER A 33 6.80 18.20 60.20
CA SER A 33 6.59 19.49 60.85
C SER A 33 7.21 20.63 60.06
N ALA A 34 6.36 21.60 59.74
CA ALA A 34 6.66 22.82 58.99
C ALA A 34 7.47 23.83 59.82
N PHE A 35 8.39 24.57 59.19
CA PHE A 35 8.69 25.96 59.55
C PHE A 35 9.27 26.79 58.37
N ALA A 36 8.56 27.89 58.10
CA ALA A 36 8.97 29.23 57.66
C ALA A 36 9.86 29.44 56.42
N GLN A 37 9.28 30.18 55.48
CA GLN A 37 9.94 30.77 54.32
C GLN A 37 11.00 31.81 54.71
N GLY A 38 12.18 31.69 54.12
CA GLY A 38 13.14 32.76 53.90
C GLY A 38 13.46 32.87 52.41
N PRO A 39 13.81 34.06 51.89
CA PRO A 39 14.02 34.25 50.46
C PRO A 39 15.30 33.54 50.00
N CYS A 40 15.23 32.93 48.82
CA CYS A 40 16.36 32.29 48.15
C CYS A 40 17.52 33.28 47.99
N PRO A 41 18.78 32.89 48.27
CA PRO A 41 19.94 33.70 47.89
C PRO A 41 20.00 33.80 46.36
N ALA A 42 20.36 34.97 45.83
CA ALA A 42 20.51 35.17 44.41
C ALA A 42 21.69 34.33 43.86
N THR A 43 21.40 33.49 42.87
CA THR A 43 22.37 32.76 42.06
C THR A 43 22.58 33.49 40.74
N THR A 44 23.81 33.94 40.50
CA THR A 44 24.24 34.49 39.22
C THR A 44 24.58 33.35 38.26
N GLY A 45 23.82 33.24 37.17
CA GLY A 45 24.10 32.37 36.03
C GLY A 45 22.83 31.66 35.54
N THR A 46 22.15 32.24 34.56
CA THR A 46 21.03 31.69 33.76
C THR A 46 21.35 30.24 33.34
N THR A 47 20.61 29.19 33.69
CA THR A 47 19.22 28.86 33.31
C THR A 47 18.70 27.76 34.25
N LEU A 48 17.67 28.03 35.06
CA LEU A 48 16.94 26.99 35.83
C LEU A 48 15.50 27.50 36.02
N ASN A 49 14.52 26.84 35.40
CA ASN A 49 13.10 27.18 35.56
C ASN A 49 12.37 26.02 36.28
N PRO A 50 11.97 26.18 37.55
CA PRO A 50 11.30 25.11 38.31
C PRO A 50 9.81 24.95 37.93
N VAL A 51 9.37 23.70 37.80
CA VAL A 51 7.94 23.30 37.75
C VAL A 51 7.37 23.27 39.20
N PRO A 52 6.09 23.63 39.45
CA PRO A 52 5.59 23.86 40.81
C PRO A 52 5.56 22.62 41.73
N LEU A 53 5.94 22.81 43.01
CA LEU A 53 5.92 21.84 44.11
C LEU A 53 4.50 21.33 44.43
N ASN A 54 4.35 20.00 44.59
CA ASN A 54 3.70 19.35 45.76
C ASN A 54 3.42 17.86 45.49
N GLN A 55 4.39 16.97 45.68
CA GLN A 55 4.11 15.52 45.82
C GLN A 55 5.05 14.90 46.87
N PRO A 56 4.58 14.01 47.77
CA PRO A 56 5.42 13.37 48.77
C PRO A 56 6.12 12.14 48.15
N PHE A 57 7.39 12.26 47.77
CA PHE A 57 8.14 11.12 47.21
C PHE A 57 8.63 10.15 48.31
N GLY A 58 8.69 8.85 47.98
CA GLY A 58 9.18 7.78 48.85
C GLY A 58 10.70 7.58 48.81
N GLY A 59 11.24 6.71 49.67
CA GLY A 59 12.70 6.47 49.79
C GLY A 59 13.28 5.61 48.67
N ALA A 60 14.36 6.08 48.03
CA ALA A 60 15.08 5.39 46.96
C ALA A 60 16.01 4.26 47.44
N VAL A 61 16.35 3.35 46.51
CA VAL A 61 17.52 2.48 46.64
C VAL A 61 18.78 3.33 46.60
N SER A 62 19.63 3.22 47.60
CA SER A 62 20.95 3.84 47.62
C SER A 62 21.88 3.01 48.48
N CYS A 63 23.14 2.93 48.06
CA CYS A 63 24.25 2.43 48.86
C CYS A 63 24.69 3.53 49.82
N ASN A 64 23.83 3.77 50.79
CA ASN A 64 24.08 4.66 51.90
C ASN A 64 23.22 4.15 53.06
N ASN A 65 23.78 4.12 54.26
CA ASN A 65 23.03 3.65 55.43
C ASN A 65 22.05 4.74 55.93
N GLY A 66 21.32 5.38 55.01
CA GLY A 66 20.42 6.52 55.27
C GLY A 66 21.13 7.83 55.64
N ALA A 67 22.42 7.95 55.34
CA ALA A 67 23.25 9.11 55.69
C ALA A 67 23.97 9.65 54.44
N THR A 68 25.30 9.54 54.41
CA THR A 68 26.10 9.97 53.26
C THR A 68 26.26 8.85 52.25
N HIS A 69 26.35 9.20 50.96
CA HIS A 69 26.44 8.21 49.89
C HIS A 69 27.86 7.85 49.50
N THR A 70 28.09 6.58 49.18
CA THR A 70 29.24 6.12 48.40
C THR A 70 28.95 6.30 46.91
N ASP A 71 29.77 5.72 46.04
CA ASP A 71 29.47 5.61 44.61
C ASP A 71 28.10 4.92 44.40
N ASN A 72 27.18 5.60 43.73
CA ASN A 72 25.90 5.05 43.29
C ASN A 72 25.67 5.34 41.82
N PHE A 73 25.12 4.34 41.12
CA PHE A 73 24.85 4.39 39.69
C PHE A 73 23.38 4.09 39.45
N TYR A 74 22.68 5.06 38.86
CA TYR A 74 21.26 5.01 38.57
C TYR A 74 21.04 5.00 37.06
N TYR A 75 20.53 3.89 36.51
CA TYR A 75 20.33 3.72 35.07
C TYR A 75 18.85 3.66 34.66
N ARG A 76 18.55 4.23 33.49
CA ARG A 76 17.40 3.88 32.65
C ARG A 76 17.84 3.76 31.20
N ALA A 77 17.06 3.02 30.44
CA ALA A 77 17.25 2.89 29.01
C ALA A 77 16.06 3.39 28.23
N PHE A 78 16.34 3.87 27.04
CA PHE A 78 15.42 4.55 26.15
C PHE A 78 15.57 3.93 24.76
N ASP A 79 14.49 3.33 24.28
CA ASP A 79 14.39 2.88 22.90
C ASP A 79 14.03 4.08 22.02
N LEU A 80 15.05 4.73 21.47
CA LEU A 80 14.86 5.94 20.68
C LEU A 80 14.01 5.68 19.43
N CYS A 81 14.10 4.49 18.84
CA CYS A 81 13.42 4.16 17.60
C CYS A 81 11.94 3.81 17.84
N ASN A 82 11.64 2.93 18.80
CA ASN A 82 10.29 2.42 19.00
C ASN A 82 9.46 3.28 19.96
N ASP A 83 10.04 3.69 21.10
CA ASP A 83 9.30 4.46 22.10
C ASP A 83 9.22 5.95 21.73
N TYR A 84 10.24 6.47 21.06
CA TYR A 84 10.36 7.90 20.73
C TYR A 84 10.26 8.20 19.22
N ALA A 85 10.12 7.18 18.37
CA ALA A 85 9.98 7.32 16.92
C ALA A 85 11.10 8.15 16.26
N ILE A 86 12.30 8.12 16.82
CA ILE A 86 13.49 8.77 16.27
C ILE A 86 14.00 7.88 15.14
N THR A 87 14.19 8.45 13.96
CA THR A 87 14.64 7.76 12.74
C THR A 87 15.97 8.29 12.20
N ASP A 88 16.49 9.39 12.76
CA ASP A 88 17.80 9.99 12.42
C ASP A 88 18.51 10.48 13.70
N PHE A 89 19.70 11.09 13.58
CA PHE A 89 20.48 11.64 14.68
C PHE A 89 19.83 12.87 15.32
N ILE A 90 19.69 12.84 16.65
CA ILE A 90 19.21 13.93 17.50
C ILE A 90 20.27 14.34 18.53
N ASP A 91 20.33 15.62 18.89
CA ASP A 91 21.18 16.09 19.98
C ASP A 91 20.44 15.94 21.32
N ILE A 92 20.91 15.06 22.21
CA ILE A 92 20.34 15.04 23.57
C ILE A 92 20.73 16.32 24.30
N ARG A 93 19.75 17.08 24.76
CA ARG A 93 19.95 18.41 25.38
C ARG A 93 19.67 18.41 26.86
N CYS A 94 18.73 17.59 27.34
CA CYS A 94 18.41 17.54 28.76
C CYS A 94 18.12 16.14 29.26
N ILE A 95 18.58 15.86 30.49
CA ILE A 95 18.06 14.76 31.31
C ILE A 95 17.24 15.38 32.44
N THR A 96 15.95 15.04 32.50
CA THR A 96 15.06 15.52 33.56
C THR A 96 14.90 14.44 34.61
N SER A 97 15.20 14.74 35.88
CA SER A 97 15.05 13.80 36.98
C SER A 97 14.57 14.47 38.25
N ALA A 98 13.91 13.73 39.14
CA ALA A 98 13.60 14.19 40.49
C ALA A 98 14.50 13.50 41.53
N PHE A 99 14.98 14.25 42.51
CA PHE A 99 15.84 13.73 43.58
C PHE A 99 15.83 14.61 44.83
N THR A 100 16.35 14.09 45.92
CA THR A 100 16.74 14.84 47.11
C THR A 100 18.27 14.91 47.18
N SER A 101 18.80 16.13 47.31
CA SER A 101 20.22 16.42 47.42
C SER A 101 20.47 17.24 48.69
N ALA A 102 21.38 16.76 49.55
CA ALA A 102 21.79 17.46 50.77
C ALA A 102 23.32 17.51 50.88
N PRO A 103 23.95 18.48 50.19
CA PRO A 103 25.38 18.71 50.31
C PRO A 103 25.76 19.20 51.72
N ALA A 104 26.92 18.77 52.22
CA ALA A 104 27.41 19.26 53.51
C ALA A 104 27.54 20.79 53.53
N GLY A 105 27.11 21.41 54.64
CA GLY A 105 27.22 22.85 54.85
C GLY A 105 26.35 23.74 53.94
N GLY A 106 25.44 23.17 53.14
CA GLY A 106 24.53 23.93 52.27
C GLY A 106 25.14 24.42 50.96
N GLY A 107 26.25 23.81 50.51
CA GLY A 107 26.90 24.09 49.22
C GLY A 107 26.32 23.28 48.05
N THR A 108 27.17 22.88 47.12
CA THR A 108 26.86 21.95 46.02
C THR A 108 27.58 20.61 46.23
N GLN A 109 27.15 19.58 45.53
CA GLN A 109 27.85 18.29 45.43
C GLN A 109 27.91 17.82 43.97
N PRO A 110 28.94 17.07 43.57
CA PRO A 110 29.07 16.58 42.21
C PRO A 110 28.03 15.49 41.92
N VAL A 111 27.39 15.57 40.76
CA VAL A 111 26.57 14.52 40.15
C VAL A 111 26.94 14.48 38.68
N ARG A 112 27.12 13.30 38.10
CA ARG A 112 27.48 13.16 36.68
C ARG A 112 26.34 12.54 35.89
N ILE A 113 26.14 13.08 34.70
CA ILE A 113 25.27 12.48 33.70
C ILE A 113 26.14 11.81 32.67
N ARG A 114 25.84 10.55 32.39
CA ARG A 114 26.57 9.70 31.44
C ARG A 114 25.60 9.10 30.45
N LEU A 115 25.95 9.18 29.17
CA LEU A 115 25.18 8.57 28.11
C LEU A 115 26.02 7.47 27.46
N SER A 116 25.44 6.28 27.41
CA SER A 116 26.02 5.10 26.79
C SER A 116 25.06 4.50 25.77
N VAL A 117 25.60 3.79 24.78
CA VAL A 117 24.81 2.89 23.95
C VAL A 117 24.96 1.48 24.49
N ASP A 118 23.85 0.79 24.73
CA ASP A 118 23.86 -0.64 24.94
C ASP A 118 23.91 -1.37 23.60
N LEU A 119 24.91 -2.25 23.44
CA LEU A 119 25.14 -2.99 22.20
C LEU A 119 24.52 -4.40 22.21
N ASP A 120 23.97 -4.87 23.32
CA ASP A 120 23.50 -6.26 23.47
C ASP A 120 21.97 -6.44 23.40
N GLY A 121 21.21 -5.35 23.31
CA GLY A 121 19.75 -5.34 23.18
C GLY A 121 18.99 -5.63 24.46
N ALA A 122 19.67 -5.76 25.61
CA ALA A 122 18.99 -5.78 26.90
C ALA A 122 18.43 -4.39 27.24
N ALA A 123 17.57 -4.33 28.26
CA ALA A 123 17.12 -3.05 28.80
C ALA A 123 18.31 -2.25 29.36
N VAL A 124 19.11 -2.82 30.27
CA VAL A 124 20.45 -2.34 30.60
C VAL A 124 21.34 -3.57 30.76
N GLY A 125 22.25 -3.78 29.83
CA GLY A 125 23.18 -4.89 29.76
C GLY A 125 24.29 -4.84 30.83
N PRO A 126 25.18 -5.85 30.89
CA PRO A 126 26.34 -5.80 31.75
C PRO A 126 27.21 -4.60 31.37
N LEU A 127 27.98 -4.05 32.30
CA LEU A 127 28.82 -2.88 32.04
C LEU A 127 29.78 -3.06 30.85
N SER A 128 30.14 -4.31 30.53
CA SER A 128 30.98 -4.64 29.36
C SER A 128 30.29 -4.45 28.00
N ALA A 129 28.97 -4.35 27.96
CA ALA A 129 28.18 -4.10 26.75
C ALA A 129 27.90 -2.60 26.52
N LEU A 130 28.05 -1.77 27.56
CA LEU A 130 27.80 -0.34 27.51
C LEU A 130 28.98 0.41 26.89
N THR A 131 28.71 1.19 25.85
CA THR A 131 29.69 2.07 25.21
C THR A 131 29.39 3.52 25.59
N LEU A 132 30.14 4.06 26.54
CA LEU A 132 30.05 5.46 26.97
C LEU A 132 30.48 6.39 25.84
N PHE A 133 29.66 7.39 25.51
CA PHE A 133 29.97 8.39 24.50
C PHE A 133 29.84 9.84 25.01
N TYR A 134 29.20 10.05 26.16
CA TYR A 134 29.05 11.37 26.77
C TYR A 134 29.14 11.31 28.30
N GLU A 135 29.84 12.26 28.92
CA GLU A 135 29.85 12.50 30.36
C GLU A 135 29.92 14.00 30.65
N GLU A 136 29.12 14.47 31.62
CA GLU A 136 29.21 15.83 32.15
C GLU A 136 28.96 15.84 33.66
N GLU A 137 29.79 16.59 34.40
CA GLU A 137 29.64 16.78 35.84
C GLU A 137 28.89 18.08 36.16
N PHE A 138 27.85 17.94 36.98
CA PHE A 138 27.02 19.03 37.48
C PHE A 138 27.26 19.27 38.97
N GLN A 139 27.32 20.54 39.35
CA GLN A 139 27.38 20.96 40.74
C GLN A 139 25.97 21.16 41.29
N VAL A 140 25.41 20.12 41.89
CA VAL A 140 24.02 20.07 42.31
C VAL A 140 23.86 20.70 43.70
N PRO A 141 23.00 21.72 43.86
CA PRO A 141 22.75 22.37 45.15
C PRO A 141 21.90 21.49 46.07
N SER A 142 21.58 21.99 47.27
CA SER A 142 20.54 21.37 48.07
C SER A 142 19.21 21.39 47.32
N ASN A 143 18.59 20.22 47.20
CA ASN A 143 17.30 20.02 46.56
C ASN A 143 16.44 19.18 47.50
N ALA A 144 15.24 19.66 47.79
CA ALA A 144 14.27 18.96 48.63
C ALA A 144 13.18 18.34 47.78
N ASN A 145 13.53 17.29 47.04
CA ASN A 145 12.57 16.42 46.36
C ASN A 145 11.82 17.15 45.24
N GLN A 146 12.56 17.76 44.33
CA GLN A 146 12.04 18.52 43.20
C GLN A 146 12.59 17.95 41.89
N THR A 147 11.83 18.11 40.81
CA THR A 147 12.33 17.87 39.45
C THR A 147 13.45 18.85 39.13
N PHE A 148 14.44 18.35 38.42
CA PHE A 148 15.66 19.05 38.06
C PHE A 148 16.06 18.66 36.65
N ASN A 149 16.43 19.66 35.84
CA ASN A 149 16.86 19.46 34.47
C ASN A 149 18.38 19.58 34.40
N PHE A 150 19.04 18.51 34.01
CA PHE A 150 20.44 18.51 33.65
C PHE A 150 20.57 18.92 32.18
N VAL A 151 20.82 20.21 31.94
CA VAL A 151 21.04 20.75 30.59
C VAL A 151 22.45 20.38 30.15
N LEU A 152 22.55 19.50 29.17
CA LEU A 152 23.80 18.98 28.64
C LEU A 152 24.46 19.97 27.68
N GLY A 153 25.80 19.95 27.62
CA GLY A 153 26.59 20.77 26.70
C GLY A 153 27.06 22.10 27.30
N THR A 154 26.95 22.28 28.62
CA THR A 154 27.37 23.51 29.31
C THR A 154 28.85 23.50 29.69
N GLY A 155 29.51 22.34 29.66
CA GLY A 155 30.96 22.19 29.69
C GLY A 155 31.40 20.77 30.05
N ILE A 156 32.06 20.08 29.11
CA ILE A 156 32.59 18.72 29.36
C ILE A 156 33.75 18.82 30.36
N VAL A 157 33.50 18.35 31.57
CA VAL A 157 34.54 17.92 32.50
C VAL A 157 34.50 16.40 32.43
N ASP A 158 35.54 15.79 31.88
CA ASP A 158 35.83 14.36 31.97
C ASP A 158 36.91 14.16 33.05
N PRO A 159 36.53 14.15 34.34
CA PRO A 159 37.48 14.11 35.43
C PRO A 159 38.09 12.71 35.63
N ASP A 160 37.54 11.65 35.04
CA ASP A 160 38.09 10.29 35.10
C ASP A 160 38.89 9.88 33.85
N GLY A 161 38.85 10.70 32.79
CA GLY A 161 39.73 10.62 31.63
C GLY A 161 39.38 9.46 30.69
N ILE A 162 38.15 8.96 30.76
CA ILE A 162 37.67 7.83 29.96
C ILE A 162 37.38 8.26 28.52
N LEU A 163 37.05 9.54 28.28
CA LEU A 163 36.69 10.08 26.97
C LEU A 163 37.89 10.74 26.28
N GLY A 164 38.33 10.18 25.15
CA GLY A 164 39.51 10.63 24.40
C GLY A 164 39.33 11.87 23.49
N GLY A 165 38.25 12.66 23.60
CA GLY A 165 37.96 13.75 22.68
C GLY A 165 36.72 14.61 23.01
N THR A 166 36.38 15.58 22.14
CA THR A 166 35.21 16.47 22.28
C THR A 166 33.91 15.68 22.13
N ALA A 167 33.34 15.22 23.25
CA ALA A 167 32.10 14.45 23.26
C ALA A 167 30.93 15.26 22.68
N SER A 168 30.06 14.60 21.91
CA SER A 168 28.81 15.16 21.39
C SER A 168 27.63 14.41 22.02
N THR A 169 26.51 15.08 22.23
CA THR A 169 25.27 14.44 22.68
C THR A 169 24.43 13.88 21.54
N LEU A 170 24.95 13.92 20.31
CA LEU A 170 24.30 13.43 19.10
C LEU A 170 24.17 11.90 19.13
N VAL A 171 22.93 11.40 19.06
CA VAL A 171 22.58 9.98 19.01
C VAL A 171 21.38 9.79 18.08
N GLY A 172 21.41 8.79 17.21
CA GLY A 172 20.33 8.51 16.27
C GLY A 172 19.56 7.25 16.61
N CYS A 173 18.63 6.88 15.73
CA CYS A 173 18.05 5.55 15.77
C CYS A 173 19.18 4.51 15.70
N LEU A 174 19.29 3.70 16.76
CA LEU A 174 20.31 2.68 16.89
C LEU A 174 19.84 1.39 16.19
N ALA A 175 20.75 0.44 15.94
CA ALA A 175 20.35 -0.82 15.29
C ALA A 175 19.26 -1.56 16.09
N ILE A 176 18.54 -2.51 15.47
CA ILE A 176 17.33 -3.22 15.99
C ILE A 176 17.42 -3.88 17.38
N ASP A 177 18.54 -3.78 18.09
CA ASP A 177 18.76 -4.30 19.44
C ASP A 177 19.71 -3.37 20.22
N GLN A 178 19.54 -2.05 20.13
CA GLN A 178 20.39 -1.07 20.81
C GLN A 178 19.54 0.01 21.47
N THR A 179 19.89 0.38 22.70
CA THR A 179 19.17 1.39 23.48
C THR A 179 20.11 2.48 23.96
N LEU A 180 19.58 3.70 24.10
CA LEU A 180 20.28 4.77 24.80
C LEU A 180 20.17 4.50 26.31
N VAL A 181 21.30 4.36 26.99
CA VAL A 181 21.36 4.23 28.44
C VAL A 181 21.78 5.55 29.05
N VAL A 182 20.92 6.09 29.92
CA VAL A 182 21.20 7.27 30.74
C VAL A 182 21.60 6.79 32.13
N GLU A 183 22.78 7.21 32.57
CA GLU A 183 23.32 6.99 33.90
C GLU A 183 23.40 8.32 34.65
N ILE A 184 22.79 8.36 35.83
CA ILE A 184 23.07 9.37 36.85
C ILE A 184 24.04 8.75 37.86
N PHE A 185 25.26 9.25 37.88
CA PHE A 185 26.31 8.80 38.78
C PHE A 185 26.53 9.80 39.92
N THR A 186 26.58 9.29 41.15
CA THR A 186 26.93 10.10 42.32
C THR A 186 28.24 9.61 42.92
N PRO A 187 29.36 10.35 42.75
CA PRO A 187 30.66 9.98 43.31
C PRO A 187 30.63 9.92 44.85
N ASP A 188 31.47 9.08 45.47
CA ASP A 188 31.55 8.91 46.92
C ASP A 188 31.67 10.26 47.66
N GLY A 189 30.57 10.62 48.29
CA GLY A 189 30.38 11.85 49.03
C GLY A 189 30.60 11.70 50.52
N SER A 190 30.91 10.50 51.01
CA SER A 190 30.95 10.16 52.43
C SER A 190 31.94 10.99 53.24
N ALA A 191 33.16 11.16 52.71
CA ALA A 191 34.20 11.95 53.36
C ALA A 191 33.83 13.45 53.44
N ALA A 192 33.06 13.94 52.47
CA ALA A 192 32.63 15.33 52.38
C ALA A 192 31.28 15.59 53.08
N GLY A 193 30.55 14.56 53.50
CA GLY A 193 29.26 14.68 54.18
C GLY A 193 28.06 14.85 53.24
N HIS A 194 28.18 14.45 51.98
CA HIS A 194 27.17 14.59 50.94
C HIS A 194 26.12 13.46 50.96
N ALA A 195 24.86 13.79 50.67
CA ALA A 195 23.75 12.86 50.59
C ALA A 195 22.93 13.10 49.32
N PHE A 196 22.60 12.04 48.59
CA PHE A 196 21.80 12.10 47.36
C PHE A 196 20.87 10.88 47.30
N PHE A 197 19.61 11.10 46.93
CA PHE A 197 18.59 10.08 46.80
C PHE A 197 17.69 10.39 45.61
N MET A 198 17.58 9.45 44.67
CA MET A 198 16.60 9.57 43.58
C MET A 198 15.18 9.63 44.15
N ALA A 199 14.31 10.42 43.53
CA ALA A 199 12.91 10.46 43.93
C ALA A 199 12.15 9.34 43.21
N ILE A 200 11.20 8.73 43.92
CA ILE A 200 10.25 7.75 43.36
C ILE A 200 8.84 8.33 43.43
N PRO A 201 8.01 8.17 42.39
CA PRO A 201 6.64 8.66 42.43
C PRO A 201 5.83 8.03 43.58
N ASP A 202 4.82 8.75 44.09
CA ASP A 202 3.91 8.23 45.12
C ASP A 202 3.10 7.05 44.53
N PRO A 203 3.27 5.81 45.04
CA PRO A 203 2.55 4.64 44.52
C PRO A 203 1.03 4.74 44.64
N ALA A 204 0.51 5.64 45.49
CA ALA A 204 -0.93 5.89 45.63
C ALA A 204 -1.49 6.86 44.56
N GLN A 205 -0.63 7.51 43.77
CA GLN A 205 -1.00 8.54 42.78
C GLN A 205 -0.44 8.30 41.38
N THR A 206 0.48 7.35 41.20
CA THR A 206 0.97 6.93 39.89
C THR A 206 0.40 5.59 39.47
N ASP A 207 0.07 5.47 38.18
CA ASP A 207 -0.29 4.21 37.54
C ASP A 207 0.93 3.67 36.77
N PRO A 208 1.59 2.61 37.28
CA PRO A 208 2.71 1.94 36.64
C PRO A 208 2.48 1.55 35.16
N ALA A 209 1.24 1.34 34.74
CA ALA A 209 0.92 0.90 33.39
C ALA A 209 0.84 2.05 32.37
N THR A 210 0.70 3.30 32.82
CA THR A 210 0.46 4.46 31.94
C THR A 210 1.45 5.60 32.16
N ASP A 211 2.04 5.70 33.36
CA ASP A 211 3.02 6.75 33.72
C ASP A 211 4.49 6.29 33.51
N GLN A 212 4.72 5.14 32.88
CA GLN A 212 6.06 4.55 32.73
C GLN A 212 6.51 4.38 31.27
N ILE A 213 7.76 4.75 31.03
CA ILE A 213 8.56 4.30 29.89
C ILE A 213 9.75 3.51 30.45
N GLY A 214 9.57 2.20 30.70
CA GLY A 214 10.66 1.25 31.01
C GLY A 214 11.10 1.05 32.49
N SER A 215 11.90 -0.01 32.72
CA SER A 215 12.46 -0.42 34.04
C SER A 215 13.55 0.53 34.58
N SER A 216 13.87 0.42 35.88
CA SER A 216 14.97 1.15 36.55
C SER A 216 16.03 0.19 37.10
N PHE A 217 17.31 0.54 36.97
CA PHE A 217 18.42 -0.35 37.36
C PHE A 217 19.43 0.35 38.26
N PHE A 218 19.95 -0.37 39.25
CA PHE A 218 20.87 0.17 40.26
C PHE A 218 22.16 -0.65 40.33
N ALA A 219 23.29 0.05 40.46
CA ALA A 219 24.57 -0.55 40.84
C ALA A 219 25.27 0.27 41.92
N ALA A 220 26.04 -0.42 42.76
CA ALA A 220 26.89 0.18 43.79
C ALA A 220 27.89 -0.88 44.30
N GLY A 221 29.16 -0.74 43.92
CA GLY A 221 30.21 -1.71 44.26
C GLY A 221 30.40 -1.91 45.77
N GLU A 222 30.30 -0.83 46.55
CA GLU A 222 30.41 -0.88 48.02
C GLU A 222 29.29 -1.70 48.69
N CYS A 223 28.15 -1.85 48.02
CA CYS A 223 27.04 -2.68 48.46
C CYS A 223 27.05 -4.09 47.83
N GLY A 224 28.10 -4.44 47.08
CA GLY A 224 28.25 -5.73 46.41
C GLY A 224 27.46 -5.87 45.11
N LEU A 225 26.92 -4.76 44.57
CA LEU A 225 26.21 -4.70 43.29
C LEU A 225 27.14 -4.14 42.22
N PHE A 226 27.92 -5.02 41.60
CA PHE A 226 28.93 -4.64 40.60
C PHE A 226 28.40 -4.49 39.19
N GLU A 227 27.18 -4.95 38.92
CA GLU A 227 26.49 -4.87 37.63
C GLU A 227 25.11 -4.21 37.82
N PRO A 228 24.58 -3.50 36.80
CA PRO A 228 23.22 -2.96 36.83
C PRO A 228 22.20 -4.05 37.15
N SER A 229 21.48 -3.86 38.26
CA SER A 229 20.46 -4.81 38.72
C SER A 229 19.10 -4.13 38.73
N ASP A 230 18.10 -4.77 38.13
CA ASP A 230 16.71 -4.29 38.12
C ASP A 230 16.24 -4.06 39.57
N THR A 231 15.74 -2.86 39.88
CA THR A 231 15.27 -2.50 41.24
C THR A 231 14.18 -3.44 41.73
N ALA A 232 13.33 -3.97 40.85
CA ALA A 232 12.34 -4.99 41.18
C ALA A 232 13.00 -6.30 41.64
N SER A 233 14.08 -6.71 40.98
CA SER A 233 14.85 -7.92 41.34
C SER A 233 15.58 -7.78 42.68
N LEU A 234 15.92 -6.55 43.07
CA LEU A 234 16.48 -6.21 44.39
C LEU A 234 15.42 -6.17 45.50
N GLY A 235 14.15 -6.44 45.19
CA GLY A 235 13.04 -6.46 46.13
C GLY A 235 12.29 -5.13 46.24
N PHE A 236 12.50 -4.21 45.28
CA PHE A 236 11.86 -2.90 45.24
C PHE A 236 11.07 -2.69 43.94
N PRO A 237 9.95 -3.41 43.74
CA PRO A 237 9.17 -3.35 42.50
C PRO A 237 8.54 -1.97 42.24
N ASP A 238 8.36 -1.16 43.28
CA ASP A 238 7.77 0.18 43.18
C ASP A 238 8.85 1.31 43.12
N ASN A 239 10.15 0.95 43.14
CA ASN A 239 11.23 1.93 43.02
C ASN A 239 11.54 2.20 41.55
N MET A 240 10.73 3.06 40.95
CA MET A 240 10.92 3.58 39.59
C MET A 240 11.40 5.03 39.67
N TRP A 241 12.44 5.37 38.93
CA TRP A 241 12.91 6.75 38.93
C TRP A 241 12.25 7.58 37.85
N ILE A 242 11.94 8.82 38.22
CA ILE A 242 11.59 9.86 37.26
C ILE A 242 12.89 10.24 36.56
N MET A 243 13.07 9.75 35.33
CA MET A 243 14.16 10.12 34.44
C MET A 243 13.63 10.12 33.02
N ASP A 244 13.81 11.25 32.33
CA ASP A 244 13.33 11.50 30.97
C ASP A 244 14.41 12.21 30.14
N VAL A 245 14.36 12.04 28.83
CA VAL A 245 15.33 12.54 27.85
C VAL A 245 14.66 13.54 26.91
N ALA A 246 15.24 14.73 26.75
CA ALA A 246 14.76 15.75 25.83
C ALA A 246 15.87 16.26 24.89
N TRP A 247 15.47 16.70 23.69
CA TRP A 247 16.37 17.12 22.61
C TRP A 247 16.07 18.51 22.01
N ASP A 248 15.29 19.36 22.69
CA ASP A 248 14.92 20.71 22.20
C ASP A 248 16.08 21.74 22.24
N ASP A 249 16.19 22.53 21.17
CA ASP A 249 17.12 23.64 20.97
C ASP A 249 16.76 24.92 21.76
N ALA A 250 15.54 25.03 22.32
CA ALA A 250 15.15 26.16 23.18
C ALA A 250 15.86 26.17 24.56
N GLY A 251 16.51 25.05 24.93
CA GLY A 251 17.18 24.90 26.23
C GLY A 251 16.23 24.95 27.43
N ASP A 252 14.93 24.79 27.20
CA ASP A 252 13.87 24.79 28.21
C ASP A 252 13.46 23.38 28.66
N CYS A 253 14.01 22.35 28.01
CA CYS A 253 13.79 20.93 28.29
C CYS A 253 12.32 20.49 28.14
N VAL A 254 11.61 21.07 27.17
CA VAL A 254 10.27 20.61 26.74
C VAL A 254 10.44 19.72 25.51
N CYS A 255 9.81 18.53 25.47
CA CYS A 255 9.82 17.73 24.23
C CYS A 255 9.06 18.50 23.13
N PRO A 256 9.66 18.74 21.95
CA PRO A 256 8.97 19.42 20.88
C PRO A 256 7.80 18.54 20.39
N PRO A 257 6.68 19.14 19.95
CA PRO A 257 5.58 18.38 19.35
C PRO A 257 6.09 17.56 18.15
N ARG A 258 5.43 16.43 17.86
CA ARG A 258 5.78 15.52 16.75
C ARG A 258 4.82 15.62 15.58
N ILE A 259 5.34 15.50 14.35
CA ILE A 259 4.51 15.31 13.16
C ILE A 259 4.15 13.83 13.20
N SER A 260 3.09 13.47 13.94
CA SER A 260 2.75 12.07 14.19
C SER A 260 1.66 11.54 13.27
N ASN A 261 1.03 12.43 12.50
CA ASN A 261 -0.18 12.16 11.73
C ASN A 261 -0.08 12.61 10.27
N LEU A 262 1.09 12.48 9.64
CA LEU A 262 1.20 12.69 8.20
C LEU A 262 0.23 11.73 7.49
N ASP A 263 -0.82 12.29 6.92
CA ASP A 263 -1.82 11.59 6.12
C ASP A 263 -1.63 11.97 4.65
N CYS A 264 -1.49 10.96 3.81
CA CYS A 264 -1.26 11.09 2.37
C CYS A 264 -2.45 10.46 1.66
N GLN A 265 -3.32 11.28 1.08
CA GLN A 265 -4.53 10.83 0.39
C GLN A 265 -4.51 11.26 -1.06
N GLN A 266 -4.99 10.40 -1.96
CA GLN A 266 -5.27 10.78 -3.35
C GLN A 266 -6.75 11.12 -3.46
N THR A 267 -7.07 12.29 -4.02
CA THR A 267 -8.45 12.56 -4.41
C THR A 267 -8.77 11.67 -5.63
N ALA A 268 -9.85 10.88 -5.54
CA ALA A 268 -10.28 9.96 -6.60
C ALA A 268 -10.36 10.67 -7.96
N GLY A 269 -9.86 10.00 -9.00
CA GLY A 269 -9.80 10.53 -10.36
C GLY A 269 -8.76 11.62 -10.61
N THR A 270 -7.89 11.92 -9.64
CA THR A 270 -6.81 12.90 -9.80
C THR A 270 -5.44 12.23 -9.73
N THR A 271 -4.42 12.89 -10.26
CA THR A 271 -3.02 12.45 -10.14
C THR A 271 -2.28 13.17 -9.01
N ARG A 272 -2.97 13.97 -8.19
CA ARG A 272 -2.36 14.78 -7.13
C ARG A 272 -2.72 14.18 -5.77
N TRP A 273 -1.77 14.26 -4.85
CA TRP A 273 -1.90 13.75 -3.50
C TRP A 273 -1.96 14.93 -2.53
N ASP A 274 -2.90 14.85 -1.61
CA ASP A 274 -3.08 15.80 -0.51
C ASP A 274 -2.36 15.24 0.72
N LEU A 275 -1.30 15.93 1.12
CA LEU A 275 -0.54 15.65 2.33
C LEU A 275 -1.06 16.55 3.43
N THR A 276 -1.39 16.01 4.60
CA THR A 276 -1.85 16.79 5.76
C THR A 276 -1.18 16.33 7.04
N TRP A 277 -0.98 17.26 7.98
CA TRP A 277 -0.40 16.98 9.29
C TRP A 277 -0.85 18.00 10.35
N ASP A 278 -0.69 17.66 11.63
CA ASP A 278 -1.07 18.53 12.74
C ASP A 278 -0.14 19.75 12.87
N SER A 279 -0.72 20.87 13.31
CA SER A 279 0.03 22.11 13.52
C SER A 279 1.09 21.98 14.62
N MET A 280 2.27 22.55 14.40
CA MET A 280 3.36 22.61 15.38
C MET A 280 3.66 24.03 15.87
N PRO A 281 3.53 24.32 17.18
CA PRO A 281 4.01 25.58 17.75
C PRO A 281 5.41 25.46 18.38
N PRO A 282 6.32 26.44 18.16
CA PRO A 282 6.56 27.26 16.98
C PRO A 282 7.79 26.75 16.18
N VAL A 283 7.56 26.27 14.96
CA VAL A 283 8.63 25.95 13.98
C VAL A 283 8.77 27.07 12.95
N GLY A 284 9.95 27.24 12.35
CA GLY A 284 10.22 28.29 11.38
C GLY A 284 9.75 27.98 9.97
N SER A 285 9.87 26.71 9.55
CA SER A 285 9.44 26.23 8.23
C SER A 285 9.31 24.71 8.16
N PHE A 286 8.66 24.23 7.11
CA PHE A 286 8.68 22.82 6.72
C PHE A 286 9.37 22.65 5.36
N GLN A 287 10.01 21.50 5.14
CA GLN A 287 10.48 21.03 3.85
C GLN A 287 9.71 19.77 3.49
N VAL A 288 9.16 19.70 2.28
CA VAL A 288 8.53 18.49 1.74
C VAL A 288 9.46 17.90 0.69
N GLU A 289 9.86 16.66 0.91
CA GLU A 289 10.68 15.87 0.00
C GLU A 289 9.88 14.68 -0.51
N ILE A 290 9.92 14.43 -1.82
CA ILE A 290 9.22 13.33 -2.49
C ILE A 290 10.20 12.62 -3.41
N GLY A 291 10.38 11.32 -3.22
CA GLY A 291 11.27 10.50 -4.05
C GLY A 291 12.73 10.96 -4.01
N GLY A 292 13.16 11.57 -2.89
CA GLY A 292 14.51 12.12 -2.73
C GLY A 292 14.70 13.55 -3.24
N ASN A 293 13.64 14.20 -3.74
CA ASN A 293 13.70 15.57 -4.27
C ASN A 293 12.93 16.54 -3.38
N ILE A 294 13.50 17.71 -3.11
CA ILE A 294 12.80 18.77 -2.39
C ILE A 294 11.76 19.40 -3.32
N GLU A 295 10.49 19.13 -3.04
CA GLU A 295 9.36 19.63 -3.83
C GLU A 295 8.87 20.98 -3.30
N ALA A 296 8.92 21.20 -1.99
CA ALA A 296 8.46 22.46 -1.40
C ALA A 296 9.18 22.85 -0.11
N VAL A 297 9.21 24.16 0.13
CA VAL A 297 9.57 24.75 1.43
C VAL A 297 8.40 25.65 1.84
N LEU A 298 7.80 25.32 2.98
CA LEU A 298 6.57 25.91 3.49
C LEU A 298 6.87 26.72 4.75
N ASP A 299 6.02 27.69 5.08
CA ASP A 299 6.13 28.41 6.34
C ASP A 299 5.74 27.50 7.54
N GLY A 300 6.21 27.85 8.74
CA GLY A 300 5.98 27.04 9.94
C GLY A 300 4.52 26.96 10.43
N THR A 301 3.56 27.60 9.75
CA THR A 301 2.13 27.45 10.02
C THR A 301 1.42 26.51 9.05
N ALA A 302 2.12 26.00 8.04
CA ALA A 302 1.56 25.05 7.09
C ALA A 302 1.17 23.72 7.77
N VAL A 303 0.01 23.21 7.38
CA VAL A 303 -0.57 21.93 7.84
C VAL A 303 -0.96 21.02 6.68
N SER A 304 -0.67 21.45 5.45
CA SER A 304 -0.94 20.67 4.26
C SER A 304 -0.07 21.08 3.07
N TYR A 305 0.07 20.15 2.13
CA TYR A 305 0.71 20.33 0.83
C TYR A 305 0.03 19.46 -0.21
N GLN A 306 -0.21 19.99 -1.42
CA GLN A 306 -0.69 19.19 -2.54
C GLN A 306 0.46 18.95 -3.52
N THR A 307 0.68 17.69 -3.87
CA THR A 307 1.79 17.32 -4.77
C THR A 307 1.56 17.79 -6.20
N ASP A 308 2.65 17.84 -6.97
CA ASP A 308 2.56 17.84 -8.43
C ASP A 308 2.05 16.49 -8.97
N PRO A 309 1.51 16.45 -10.20
CA PRO A 309 0.94 15.24 -10.78
C PRO A 309 1.91 14.06 -10.73
N MET A 310 1.51 13.01 -10.02
CA MET A 310 2.25 11.75 -9.89
C MET A 310 1.55 10.73 -10.80
N ILE A 311 2.05 10.60 -12.02
CA ILE A 311 1.32 9.94 -13.13
C ILE A 311 1.76 8.51 -13.41
N ALA A 312 2.74 7.98 -12.68
CA ALA A 312 3.29 6.65 -12.90
C ALA A 312 3.47 5.93 -11.58
N TYR A 313 3.26 4.61 -11.58
CA TYR A 313 3.50 3.81 -10.39
C TYR A 313 4.96 3.74 -10.02
N GLN A 314 5.25 4.46 -8.96
CA GLN A 314 6.50 4.34 -8.25
C GLN A 314 6.18 4.36 -6.76
N LEU A 315 6.89 3.53 -6.02
CA LEU A 315 6.98 3.69 -4.58
C LEU A 315 7.69 5.01 -4.32
N GLN A 316 6.98 5.95 -3.71
CA GLN A 316 7.47 7.29 -3.42
C GLN A 316 7.64 7.44 -1.92
N GLN A 317 8.85 7.81 -1.52
CA GLN A 317 9.16 8.21 -0.17
C GLN A 317 8.77 9.69 -0.01
N ILE A 318 7.84 9.97 0.90
CA ILE A 318 7.45 11.33 1.28
C ILE A 318 8.04 11.63 2.65
N ILE A 319 8.80 12.72 2.76
CA ILE A 319 9.36 13.20 4.02
C ILE A 319 8.92 14.64 4.24
N VAL A 320 8.37 14.92 5.42
CA VAL A 320 8.09 16.29 5.87
C VAL A 320 8.99 16.60 7.05
N THR A 321 9.91 17.55 6.88
CA THR A 321 10.89 17.96 7.90
C THR A 321 10.57 19.35 8.41
N ALA A 322 10.47 19.51 9.73
CA ALA A 322 10.32 20.80 10.41
C ALA A 322 11.69 21.39 10.77
N TYR A 323 11.89 22.66 10.47
CA TYR A 323 13.12 23.41 10.75
C TYR A 323 12.86 24.56 11.73
N GLU A 324 13.87 24.86 12.56
CA GLU A 324 13.83 25.96 13.51
C GLU A 324 13.70 27.33 12.82
N ASN A 325 14.47 27.55 11.76
CA ASN A 325 14.48 28.83 11.07
C ASN A 325 13.61 28.82 9.80
N PRO A 326 13.12 29.99 9.36
CA PRO A 326 12.41 30.08 8.08
C PRO A 326 13.25 29.61 6.89
N GLY A 327 12.58 29.10 5.86
CA GLY A 327 13.22 28.74 4.58
C GLY A 327 14.01 27.44 4.57
N ALA A 328 13.60 26.44 5.36
CA ALA A 328 14.25 25.13 5.52
C ALA A 328 15.74 25.25 5.88
N THR A 329 16.05 26.10 6.86
CA THR A 329 17.44 26.30 7.34
C THR A 329 17.52 26.18 8.86
N GLY A 330 18.74 25.99 9.36
CA GLY A 330 18.99 25.79 10.78
C GLY A 330 18.89 24.32 11.18
N ASN A 331 18.65 24.07 12.47
CA ASN A 331 18.53 22.74 13.00
C ASN A 331 17.17 22.13 12.66
N ILE A 332 17.16 20.81 12.47
CA ILE A 332 15.94 20.02 12.29
C ILE A 332 15.30 19.85 13.67
N ILE A 333 14.02 20.22 13.77
CA ILE A 333 13.23 20.03 14.99
C ILE A 333 12.64 18.61 15.02
N ASN A 334 12.06 18.19 13.89
CA ASN A 334 11.42 16.89 13.72
C ASN A 334 11.24 16.56 12.23
N PHE A 335 10.98 15.30 11.90
CA PHE A 335 10.44 14.92 10.60
C PHE A 335 9.54 13.69 10.70
N VAL A 336 8.78 13.47 9.65
CA VAL A 336 7.97 12.26 9.47
C VAL A 336 8.15 11.76 8.06
N GLU A 337 8.12 10.44 7.93
CA GLU A 337 8.23 9.75 6.66
C GLU A 337 6.98 8.92 6.42
N TYR A 338 6.53 8.90 5.16
CA TYR A 338 5.46 8.05 4.68
C TYR A 338 5.84 7.47 3.32
N GLN A 339 5.67 6.16 3.15
CA GLN A 339 5.88 5.49 1.87
C GLN A 339 4.52 5.33 1.19
N VAL A 340 4.37 5.90 -0.01
CA VAL A 340 3.13 5.85 -0.78
C VAL A 340 3.36 5.18 -2.13
N GLU A 341 2.40 4.36 -2.53
CA GLU A 341 2.32 3.78 -3.86
C GLU A 341 1.42 4.66 -4.72
N THR A 342 1.99 5.25 -5.77
CA THR A 342 1.27 6.22 -6.63
C THR A 342 0.49 5.53 -7.74
N ALA A 343 -0.75 5.93 -8.01
CA ALA A 343 -1.58 5.29 -9.04
C ALA A 343 -1.98 6.28 -10.15
N PRO A 344 -2.20 5.82 -11.40
CA PRO A 344 -2.71 6.66 -12.48
C PRO A 344 -4.15 7.10 -12.18
N ALA A 345 -4.60 8.25 -12.68
CA ALA A 345 -5.94 8.77 -12.38
C ALA A 345 -7.08 7.85 -12.83
N ASN A 346 -6.86 7.12 -13.93
CA ASN A 346 -7.85 6.23 -14.53
C ASN A 346 -8.00 4.90 -13.78
N ASN A 347 -7.38 4.70 -12.62
CA ASN A 347 -7.72 3.59 -11.73
C ASN A 347 -9.03 3.85 -10.92
N TRP A 348 -9.59 5.07 -11.03
CA TRP A 348 -10.92 5.47 -10.56
C TRP A 348 -11.79 5.89 -11.75
N PHE A 349 -13.10 5.62 -11.68
CA PHE A 349 -14.01 6.01 -12.76
C PHE A 349 -14.09 7.53 -12.94
N GLU A 350 -13.92 8.33 -11.87
CA GLU A 350 -13.90 9.80 -11.98
C GLU A 350 -12.71 10.32 -12.80
N GLY A 351 -11.65 9.52 -12.92
CA GLY A 351 -10.47 9.81 -13.73
C GLY A 351 -10.41 9.02 -15.03
N ALA A 352 -11.53 8.44 -15.47
CA ALA A 352 -11.58 7.59 -16.66
C ALA A 352 -10.94 8.27 -17.87
N GLU A 353 -10.01 7.57 -18.50
CA GLU A 353 -9.23 8.10 -19.62
C GLU A 353 -10.11 8.17 -20.89
N PRO A 354 -10.21 9.32 -21.58
CA PRO A 354 -10.97 9.40 -22.82
C PRO A 354 -10.34 8.54 -23.92
N VAL A 355 -11.13 7.66 -24.52
CA VAL A 355 -10.72 6.82 -25.66
C VAL A 355 -11.63 7.04 -26.87
N THR A 356 -11.08 6.80 -28.05
CA THR A 356 -11.80 6.81 -29.34
C THR A 356 -11.61 5.46 -30.03
N THR A 357 -12.27 5.26 -31.16
CA THR A 357 -12.06 4.10 -32.02
C THR A 357 -10.57 3.91 -32.35
N GLY A 358 -10.05 2.70 -32.11
CA GLY A 358 -8.65 2.31 -32.27
C GLY A 358 -8.08 1.55 -31.06
N ASP A 359 -6.76 1.44 -31.04
CA ASP A 359 -5.99 0.71 -30.02
C ASP A 359 -5.44 1.65 -28.94
N THR A 360 -5.55 1.24 -27.68
CA THR A 360 -4.98 1.90 -26.51
C THR A 360 -4.21 0.88 -25.68
N ASP A 361 -2.90 1.07 -25.54
CA ASP A 361 -2.08 0.18 -24.70
C ASP A 361 -2.38 0.41 -23.21
N PHE A 362 -2.45 -0.66 -22.44
CA PHE A 362 -2.62 -0.62 -20.99
C PHE A 362 -1.56 -1.46 -20.28
N SER A 363 -1.30 -1.11 -19.02
CA SER A 363 -0.39 -1.85 -18.15
C SER A 363 -1.00 -1.98 -16.75
N ILE A 364 -1.28 -3.21 -16.34
CA ILE A 364 -1.67 -3.54 -14.98
C ILE A 364 -0.41 -3.91 -14.21
N THR A 365 0.03 -3.00 -13.36
CA THR A 365 1.14 -3.23 -12.44
C THR A 365 0.61 -3.32 -11.01
N SER A 366 1.47 -3.57 -10.03
CA SER A 366 1.05 -3.56 -8.62
C SER A 366 0.51 -2.20 -8.16
N ALA A 367 0.61 -1.17 -9.01
CA ALA A 367 -0.03 0.14 -8.90
C ALA A 367 -1.51 0.22 -8.90
N VAL A 368 -2.10 -0.65 -9.68
CA VAL A 368 -3.50 -0.51 -9.99
C VAL A 368 -4.18 -1.28 -8.89
N THR A 369 -4.27 -0.70 -7.70
CA THR A 369 -4.72 -1.44 -6.51
C THR A 369 -6.22 -1.40 -6.33
N THR A 370 -6.94 -0.71 -7.22
CA THR A 370 -8.39 -0.57 -7.13
C THR A 370 -9.07 -1.88 -7.50
N THR A 371 -10.06 -2.20 -6.68
CA THR A 371 -11.11 -3.19 -6.89
C THR A 371 -12.41 -2.42 -6.74
N GLY A 372 -12.85 -1.79 -7.82
CA GLY A 372 -14.16 -1.18 -7.96
C GLY A 372 -15.26 -2.19 -7.59
N PRO A 373 -16.51 -1.75 -7.42
CA PRO A 373 -17.54 -2.62 -6.88
C PRO A 373 -17.71 -3.89 -7.71
N ALA A 374 -17.81 -5.05 -7.06
CA ALA A 374 -18.14 -6.30 -7.73
C ALA A 374 -19.38 -6.12 -8.62
N LEU A 375 -19.37 -6.73 -9.81
CA LEU A 375 -20.51 -6.62 -10.73
C LEU A 375 -21.75 -7.27 -10.12
N ASP A 376 -22.94 -6.79 -10.52
CA ASP A 376 -24.20 -7.42 -10.12
C ASP A 376 -24.44 -8.65 -11.01
N PRO A 377 -24.35 -9.89 -10.47
CA PRO A 377 -24.54 -11.10 -11.26
C PRO A 377 -25.94 -11.24 -11.87
N ALA A 378 -26.93 -10.47 -11.40
CA ALA A 378 -28.26 -10.42 -12.02
C ALA A 378 -28.29 -9.56 -13.30
N VAL A 379 -27.33 -8.64 -13.46
CA VAL A 379 -27.16 -7.78 -14.63
C VAL A 379 -26.11 -8.36 -15.56
N CYS A 380 -24.94 -8.68 -15.02
CA CYS A 380 -23.86 -9.30 -15.76
C CYS A 380 -23.03 -10.23 -14.87
N ALA A 381 -22.95 -11.51 -15.25
CA ALA A 381 -22.23 -12.53 -14.51
C ALA A 381 -20.95 -12.94 -15.26
N MET A 382 -19.82 -12.92 -14.56
CA MET A 382 -18.55 -13.41 -15.10
C MET A 382 -18.50 -14.94 -14.97
N ASN A 383 -18.12 -15.65 -16.05
CA ASN A 383 -18.41 -17.08 -16.21
C ASN A 383 -17.71 -18.03 -15.21
N VAL A 384 -16.76 -17.54 -14.42
CA VAL A 384 -15.97 -18.37 -13.50
C VAL A 384 -15.74 -17.69 -12.15
N SER A 385 -16.25 -18.34 -11.09
CA SER A 385 -15.85 -18.24 -9.68
C SER A 385 -16.14 -16.95 -8.91
N ASN A 386 -16.21 -15.78 -9.56
CA ASN A 386 -16.55 -14.49 -8.95
C ASN A 386 -16.82 -13.42 -10.03
N ASP A 387 -17.54 -12.37 -9.65
CA ASP A 387 -17.92 -11.23 -10.51
C ASP A 387 -17.03 -9.98 -10.27
N GLU A 388 -15.83 -10.18 -9.72
CA GLU A 388 -14.89 -9.10 -9.41
C GLU A 388 -13.98 -8.79 -10.61
N ILE A 389 -13.70 -7.52 -10.87
CA ILE A 389 -12.61 -7.11 -11.77
C ILE A 389 -11.52 -6.55 -10.87
N TYR A 390 -10.34 -7.17 -10.91
CA TYR A 390 -9.20 -6.72 -10.10
C TYR A 390 -8.35 -5.75 -10.89
N HIS A 391 -7.69 -4.82 -10.20
CA HIS A 391 -6.77 -3.88 -10.82
C HIS A 391 -7.44 -3.04 -11.91
N ASP A 392 -8.46 -2.27 -11.50
CA ASP A 392 -9.33 -1.57 -12.43
C ASP A 392 -8.65 -0.39 -13.12
N LEU A 393 -8.84 -0.34 -14.43
CA LEU A 393 -8.59 0.80 -15.29
C LEU A 393 -9.90 1.18 -15.96
N TYR A 394 -10.21 2.47 -15.97
CA TYR A 394 -11.44 3.02 -16.48
C TYR A 394 -11.15 3.90 -17.69
N TYR A 395 -11.90 3.69 -18.76
CA TYR A 395 -11.84 4.48 -19.98
C TYR A 395 -13.23 5.02 -20.29
N CYS A 396 -13.30 6.24 -20.82
CA CYS A 396 -14.56 6.84 -21.25
C CYS A 396 -14.59 6.91 -22.78
N PHE A 397 -15.46 6.11 -23.38
CA PHE A 397 -15.68 6.08 -24.82
C PHE A 397 -16.90 6.94 -25.19
N THR A 398 -16.82 7.75 -26.25
CA THR A 398 -17.98 8.46 -26.80
C THR A 398 -18.24 7.98 -28.22
N ALA A 399 -19.42 7.41 -28.47
CA ALA A 399 -19.73 6.79 -29.75
C ALA A 399 -19.82 7.82 -30.88
N ALA A 400 -19.07 7.62 -31.97
CA ALA A 400 -19.10 8.52 -33.12
C ALA A 400 -20.31 8.25 -34.02
N THR A 401 -20.81 7.01 -34.02
CA THR A 401 -22.00 6.56 -34.75
C THR A 401 -22.91 5.72 -33.85
N SER A 402 -24.20 5.64 -34.18
CA SER A 402 -25.09 4.66 -33.56
C SER A 402 -24.86 3.29 -34.20
N GLY A 403 -24.95 2.23 -33.40
CA GLY A 403 -24.75 0.85 -33.84
C GLY A 403 -23.84 0.10 -32.88
N ASP A 404 -23.36 -1.06 -33.30
CA ASP A 404 -22.54 -1.93 -32.48
C ASP A 404 -21.15 -1.35 -32.22
N VAL A 405 -20.65 -1.60 -31.01
CA VAL A 405 -19.32 -1.25 -30.55
C VAL A 405 -18.64 -2.48 -29.98
N LEU A 406 -17.54 -2.87 -30.61
CA LEU A 406 -16.60 -3.89 -30.14
C LEU A 406 -15.67 -3.29 -29.10
N VAL A 407 -15.53 -3.97 -27.95
CA VAL A 407 -14.49 -3.71 -26.97
C VAL A 407 -13.73 -5.00 -26.75
N SER A 408 -12.43 -4.99 -27.03
CA SER A 408 -11.61 -6.19 -27.07
C SER A 408 -10.27 -5.96 -26.40
N THR A 409 -9.78 -6.97 -25.68
CA THR A 409 -8.36 -7.07 -25.28
C THR A 409 -7.61 -8.12 -26.09
N CYS A 410 -8.19 -8.58 -27.20
CA CYS A 410 -7.53 -9.51 -28.10
C CYS A 410 -6.36 -8.81 -28.82
N GLY A 411 -5.27 -9.54 -29.04
CA GLY A 411 -3.99 -8.93 -29.45
C GLY A 411 -2.78 -9.43 -28.66
N GLY A 412 -3.01 -10.32 -27.70
CA GLY A 412 -1.96 -11.01 -26.93
C GLY A 412 -1.65 -10.35 -25.59
N PRO A 413 -2.65 -10.08 -24.74
CA PRO A 413 -2.39 -9.61 -23.39
C PRO A 413 -1.57 -10.65 -22.64
N THR A 414 -0.73 -10.21 -21.72
CA THR A 414 0.09 -11.12 -20.90
C THR A 414 -0.64 -11.61 -19.65
N ILE A 415 -1.91 -11.21 -19.49
CA ILE A 415 -2.77 -11.50 -18.33
C ILE A 415 -4.14 -12.00 -18.76
N ASN A 416 -4.84 -12.65 -17.83
CA ASN A 416 -6.26 -12.94 -17.96
C ASN A 416 -7.05 -11.66 -17.65
N THR A 417 -7.61 -11.04 -18.69
CA THR A 417 -8.29 -9.74 -18.63
C THR A 417 -9.79 -9.90 -18.44
N ARG A 418 -10.42 -8.95 -17.73
CA ARG A 418 -11.87 -8.80 -17.64
C ARG A 418 -12.32 -7.44 -18.15
N LEU A 419 -13.51 -7.38 -18.75
CA LEU A 419 -14.13 -6.18 -19.29
C LEU A 419 -15.56 -6.02 -18.76
N ALA A 420 -15.95 -4.80 -18.43
CA ALA A 420 -17.34 -4.40 -18.26
C ALA A 420 -17.59 -3.03 -18.89
N VAL A 421 -18.76 -2.83 -19.46
CA VAL A 421 -19.21 -1.56 -20.01
C VAL A 421 -20.44 -1.08 -19.26
N TYR A 422 -20.45 0.19 -18.90
CA TYR A 422 -21.54 0.87 -18.22
C TYR A 422 -22.17 1.92 -19.14
N ALA A 423 -23.45 2.21 -18.91
CA ALA A 423 -24.23 3.13 -19.73
C ALA A 423 -23.79 4.62 -19.67
N ASP A 424 -22.92 5.00 -18.71
CA ASP A 424 -22.48 6.39 -18.50
C ASP A 424 -21.08 6.41 -17.87
N CYS A 425 -20.20 7.33 -18.30
CA CYS A 425 -18.88 7.56 -17.72
C CYS A 425 -18.92 8.15 -16.30
N ALA A 426 -20.06 8.67 -15.85
CA ALA A 426 -20.20 9.35 -14.57
C ALA A 426 -20.46 8.41 -13.37
N SER A 427 -20.48 7.07 -13.57
CA SER A 427 -20.82 6.11 -12.52
C SER A 427 -20.25 4.72 -12.80
N ASP A 428 -19.73 4.05 -11.77
CA ASP A 428 -19.34 2.63 -11.80
C ASP A 428 -20.35 1.71 -11.09
N ASP A 429 -21.59 2.18 -10.88
CA ASP A 429 -22.69 1.41 -10.28
C ASP A 429 -22.88 0.07 -11.01
N PRO A 430 -22.70 -1.08 -10.33
CA PRO A 430 -22.88 -2.41 -10.91
C PRO A 430 -24.25 -2.64 -11.58
N ALA A 431 -25.30 -1.91 -11.16
CA ALA A 431 -26.62 -2.01 -11.75
C ALA A 431 -26.74 -1.33 -13.14
N ALA A 432 -25.77 -0.49 -13.50
CA ALA A 432 -25.73 0.24 -14.77
C ALA A 432 -24.83 -0.43 -15.84
N VAL A 433 -24.29 -1.61 -15.52
CA VAL A 433 -23.54 -2.44 -16.48
C VAL A 433 -24.47 -2.85 -17.62
N ILE A 434 -24.05 -2.60 -18.85
CA ILE A 434 -24.78 -3.02 -20.05
C ILE A 434 -24.22 -4.31 -20.64
N MET A 435 -22.92 -4.55 -20.44
CA MET A 435 -22.26 -5.77 -20.88
C MET A 435 -20.97 -6.04 -20.13
N CYS A 436 -20.57 -7.30 -20.03
CA CYS A 436 -19.30 -7.69 -19.45
C CYS A 436 -18.80 -9.01 -20.05
N ASN A 437 -17.49 -9.23 -20.04
CA ASN A 437 -16.86 -10.48 -20.43
C ASN A 437 -15.54 -10.74 -19.66
N ASP A 438 -15.22 -12.01 -19.47
CA ASP A 438 -14.01 -12.55 -18.85
C ASP A 438 -13.14 -13.30 -19.87
N GLU A 439 -13.77 -14.08 -20.77
CA GLU A 439 -13.06 -14.88 -21.77
C GLU A 439 -13.84 -14.88 -23.09
N ALA A 440 -13.20 -14.38 -24.15
CA ALA A 440 -13.77 -14.30 -25.51
C ALA A 440 -14.19 -15.68 -26.07
N ALA A 441 -13.45 -16.74 -25.71
CA ALA A 441 -13.64 -18.09 -26.26
C ALA A 441 -14.70 -18.94 -25.54
N THR A 442 -15.10 -18.59 -24.31
CA THR A 442 -15.89 -19.48 -23.44
C THR A 442 -17.10 -18.81 -22.81
N GLY A 443 -17.62 -17.73 -23.41
CA GLY A 443 -18.69 -16.85 -22.89
C GLY A 443 -19.73 -17.46 -21.94
N SER A 444 -20.20 -16.66 -20.98
CA SER A 444 -21.09 -17.15 -19.93
C SER A 444 -22.46 -17.59 -20.39
N THR A 445 -22.75 -18.87 -20.19
CA THR A 445 -24.08 -19.44 -20.31
C THR A 445 -24.86 -19.28 -19.00
N ALA A 446 -25.48 -18.09 -18.82
CA ALA A 446 -26.65 -17.77 -17.97
C ALA A 446 -26.38 -17.35 -16.49
N ALA A 447 -27.16 -16.42 -15.89
CA ALA A 447 -28.62 -16.31 -15.98
C ALA A 447 -29.21 -14.94 -16.33
N GLY A 448 -29.72 -14.80 -17.57
CA GLY A 448 -30.41 -13.61 -18.07
C GLY A 448 -30.11 -13.28 -19.55
N ALA A 449 -29.03 -13.89 -20.07
CA ALA A 449 -28.44 -13.80 -21.40
C ALA A 449 -27.73 -12.46 -21.70
N THR A 450 -26.41 -12.46 -21.43
CA THR A 450 -25.38 -11.51 -21.88
C THR A 450 -24.44 -12.20 -22.88
N ALA A 451 -23.80 -11.39 -23.73
CA ALA A 451 -23.14 -11.71 -25.00
C ALA A 451 -22.56 -13.12 -25.20
N PRO A 452 -22.75 -13.73 -26.40
CA PRO A 452 -22.02 -14.93 -26.81
C PRO A 452 -20.50 -14.70 -26.68
N GLY A 453 -19.73 -15.76 -26.40
CA GLY A 453 -18.31 -15.71 -26.73
C GLY A 453 -18.18 -15.39 -28.23
N SER A 454 -17.25 -14.53 -28.61
CA SER A 454 -17.10 -14.06 -30.00
C SER A 454 -16.66 -15.17 -30.97
N ASN A 455 -16.40 -16.39 -30.46
CA ASN A 455 -15.78 -17.51 -31.18
C ASN A 455 -14.51 -17.10 -31.94
N ASN A 456 -13.91 -15.96 -31.58
CA ASN A 456 -12.79 -15.37 -32.28
C ASN A 456 -11.53 -16.20 -32.00
N PRO A 457 -11.04 -16.97 -32.99
CA PRO A 457 -9.88 -17.85 -32.79
C PRO A 457 -8.58 -17.08 -32.60
N ALA A 458 -8.57 -15.74 -32.75
CA ALA A 458 -7.44 -14.88 -32.41
C ALA A 458 -7.37 -14.57 -30.90
N CYS A 459 -8.45 -14.77 -30.13
CA CYS A 459 -8.55 -14.46 -28.70
C CYS A 459 -8.17 -15.66 -27.80
N THR A 460 -7.02 -16.30 -28.03
CA THR A 460 -6.66 -17.58 -27.37
C THR A 460 -6.00 -17.46 -26.00
N ASN A 461 -5.75 -16.25 -25.49
CA ASN A 461 -4.85 -16.00 -24.35
C ASN A 461 -5.54 -15.44 -23.11
N PHE A 462 -6.76 -15.90 -22.78
CA PHE A 462 -7.54 -15.36 -21.66
C PHE A 462 -7.87 -13.87 -21.83
N ALA A 463 -8.09 -13.45 -23.08
CA ALA A 463 -8.55 -12.12 -23.44
C ALA A 463 -10.08 -12.04 -23.33
N ALA A 464 -10.60 -10.86 -23.00
CA ALA A 464 -12.01 -10.55 -22.96
C ALA A 464 -12.42 -9.75 -24.20
N GLU A 465 -13.63 -10.01 -24.70
CA GLU A 465 -14.18 -9.34 -25.88
C GLU A 465 -15.70 -9.25 -25.77
N LEU A 466 -16.30 -8.09 -26.03
CA LEU A 466 -17.74 -7.90 -25.98
C LEU A 466 -18.20 -6.93 -27.07
N ILE A 467 -19.48 -7.01 -27.45
CA ILE A 467 -20.11 -6.12 -28.42
C ILE A 467 -21.40 -5.57 -27.81
N PHE A 468 -21.53 -4.25 -27.71
CA PHE A 468 -22.74 -3.59 -27.20
C PHE A 468 -23.28 -2.57 -28.19
N GLU A 469 -24.60 -2.33 -28.15
CA GLU A 469 -25.24 -1.31 -28.99
C GLU A 469 -25.02 0.09 -28.37
N ALA A 470 -24.45 1.01 -29.14
CA ALA A 470 -24.23 2.39 -28.76
C ALA A 470 -25.12 3.37 -29.53
N THR A 471 -25.40 4.51 -28.92
CA THR A 471 -26.08 5.65 -29.55
C THR A 471 -25.07 6.77 -29.80
N GLN A 472 -25.05 7.31 -31.02
CA GLN A 472 -24.18 8.42 -31.41
C GLN A 472 -24.22 9.56 -30.39
N GLY A 473 -23.03 9.97 -29.92
CA GLY A 473 -22.84 11.09 -29.00
C GLY A 473 -23.04 10.76 -27.52
N GLU A 474 -23.53 9.56 -27.19
CA GLU A 474 -23.57 9.07 -25.81
C GLU A 474 -22.21 8.52 -25.40
N SER A 475 -21.94 8.54 -24.09
CA SER A 475 -20.68 8.12 -23.50
C SER A 475 -20.84 6.86 -22.66
N TYR A 476 -19.86 5.97 -22.73
CA TYR A 476 -19.87 4.65 -22.10
C TYR A 476 -18.58 4.46 -21.30
N LEU A 477 -18.71 4.03 -20.04
CA LEU A 477 -17.57 3.69 -19.20
C LEU A 477 -17.11 2.28 -19.53
N ILE A 478 -15.85 2.11 -19.92
CA ILE A 478 -15.21 0.81 -20.09
C ILE A 478 -14.34 0.57 -18.86
N ARG A 479 -14.65 -0.46 -18.10
CA ARG A 479 -13.84 -0.96 -16.99
C ARG A 479 -13.07 -2.18 -17.46
N LEU A 480 -11.75 -2.09 -17.38
CA LEU A 480 -10.80 -3.13 -17.72
C LEU A 480 -10.02 -3.53 -16.48
N GLY A 481 -9.76 -4.81 -16.29
CA GLY A 481 -8.88 -5.28 -15.24
C GLY A 481 -8.48 -6.73 -15.46
N SER A 482 -8.16 -7.43 -14.39
CA SER A 482 -7.73 -8.83 -14.42
C SER A 482 -8.66 -9.77 -13.65
N PHE A 483 -8.58 -11.06 -13.97
CA PHE A 483 -9.34 -12.13 -13.31
C PHE A 483 -8.99 -12.32 -11.83
N ASN A 484 -7.75 -12.01 -11.42
CA ASN A 484 -7.28 -12.29 -10.06
C ASN A 484 -6.29 -11.23 -9.55
N PRO A 485 -6.19 -11.02 -8.23
CA PRO A 485 -5.41 -9.92 -7.64
C PRO A 485 -3.89 -10.09 -7.73
N SER A 486 -3.39 -11.16 -8.36
CA SER A 486 -1.96 -11.38 -8.60
C SER A 486 -1.57 -11.22 -10.08
N ALA A 487 -2.56 -11.01 -10.96
CA ALA A 487 -2.34 -10.92 -12.39
C ALA A 487 -1.90 -9.50 -12.75
N LEU A 488 -0.60 -9.37 -13.01
CA LEU A 488 0.06 -8.15 -13.46
C LEU A 488 0.63 -8.37 -14.87
N GLY A 489 0.53 -7.36 -15.72
CA GLY A 489 1.09 -7.38 -17.06
C GLY A 489 0.44 -6.39 -17.99
N ASP A 490 0.79 -6.49 -19.26
CA ASP A 490 0.46 -5.52 -20.29
C ASP A 490 -0.55 -6.09 -21.30
N GLY A 491 -1.22 -5.21 -22.02
CA GLY A 491 -2.09 -5.57 -23.13
C GLY A 491 -2.52 -4.34 -23.93
N THR A 492 -3.39 -4.58 -24.90
CA THR A 492 -3.98 -3.54 -25.74
C THR A 492 -5.49 -3.63 -25.62
N LEU A 493 -6.13 -2.49 -25.37
CA LEU A 493 -7.57 -2.29 -25.43
C LEU A 493 -7.93 -1.75 -26.81
N THR A 494 -8.70 -2.51 -27.58
CA THR A 494 -9.20 -2.12 -28.89
C THR A 494 -10.69 -1.78 -28.76
N VAL A 495 -11.07 -0.57 -29.16
CA VAL A 495 -12.46 -0.12 -29.20
C VAL A 495 -12.81 0.21 -30.64
N ILE A 496 -13.88 -0.37 -31.19
CA ILE A 496 -14.30 -0.15 -32.58
C ILE A 496 -15.81 0.03 -32.63
N ASP A 497 -16.27 1.17 -33.13
CA ASP A 497 -17.68 1.41 -33.45
C ASP A 497 -17.93 1.26 -34.96
N CYS A 498 -19.18 1.42 -35.41
CA CYS A 498 -19.54 1.43 -36.83
C CYS A 498 -18.92 2.58 -37.67
N ALA A 499 -17.95 3.32 -37.14
CA ALA A 499 -17.14 4.23 -37.95
C ALA A 499 -15.97 3.45 -38.56
N THR A 500 -15.56 3.80 -39.79
CA THR A 500 -14.42 3.17 -40.45
C THR A 500 -13.16 3.25 -39.56
N ALA A 501 -12.74 2.12 -39.00
CA ALA A 501 -11.55 1.97 -38.20
C ALA A 501 -10.41 1.39 -39.04
N ALA A 502 -9.16 1.60 -38.62
CA ALA A 502 -8.04 0.87 -39.17
C ALA A 502 -7.91 -0.45 -38.39
N ASN A 503 -8.17 -1.57 -39.05
CA ASN A 503 -7.73 -2.91 -38.65
C ASN A 503 -8.42 -3.52 -37.39
N PRO A 504 -9.73 -3.82 -37.45
CA PRO A 504 -10.36 -4.72 -36.48
C PRO A 504 -9.68 -6.09 -36.49
N THR A 505 -9.28 -6.56 -35.31
CA THR A 505 -8.69 -7.88 -35.14
C THR A 505 -9.76 -8.88 -34.75
N GLY A 506 -10.24 -9.72 -35.67
CA GLY A 506 -11.13 -10.82 -35.31
C GLY A 506 -12.06 -11.29 -36.42
N ASN A 507 -12.82 -12.34 -36.13
CA ASN A 507 -13.91 -12.89 -36.95
C ASN A 507 -15.18 -12.00 -36.95
N THR A 508 -15.02 -10.69 -36.74
CA THR A 508 -16.11 -9.71 -36.58
C THR A 508 -16.05 -8.57 -37.59
N ASP A 509 -15.04 -8.59 -38.47
CA ASP A 509 -14.94 -7.84 -39.73
C ASP A 509 -14.32 -8.81 -40.75
N CYS A 510 -15.18 -9.66 -41.31
CA CYS A 510 -14.77 -10.74 -42.18
C CYS A 510 -14.14 -10.25 -43.50
N ASN A 511 -14.61 -9.11 -44.01
CA ASN A 511 -14.13 -8.50 -45.26
C ASN A 511 -12.94 -7.54 -45.04
N SER A 512 -12.54 -7.34 -43.78
CA SER A 512 -11.42 -6.49 -43.33
C SER A 512 -11.51 -5.04 -43.82
N ASN A 513 -12.73 -4.52 -43.97
CA ASN A 513 -12.98 -3.17 -44.47
C ASN A 513 -12.86 -2.08 -43.38
N GLY A 514 -12.71 -2.47 -42.12
CA GLY A 514 -12.65 -1.58 -40.96
C GLY A 514 -13.99 -1.30 -40.29
N ILE A 515 -15.06 -1.98 -40.68
CA ILE A 515 -16.43 -1.89 -40.18
C ILE A 515 -16.81 -3.27 -39.66
N LEU A 516 -17.54 -3.34 -38.55
CA LEU A 516 -18.00 -4.63 -38.02
C LEU A 516 -19.04 -5.25 -38.96
N ASP A 517 -19.04 -6.57 -39.06
CA ASP A 517 -20.00 -7.38 -39.82
C ASP A 517 -21.45 -6.96 -39.53
N SER A 518 -21.80 -6.76 -38.25
CA SER A 518 -23.14 -6.29 -37.86
C SER A 518 -23.46 -4.87 -38.33
N CYS A 519 -22.46 -4.01 -38.45
CA CYS A 519 -22.59 -2.67 -39.00
C CYS A 519 -22.72 -2.70 -40.53
N ASP A 520 -22.03 -3.61 -41.22
CA ASP A 520 -22.18 -3.84 -42.66
C ASP A 520 -23.59 -4.35 -42.99
N ILE A 521 -24.10 -5.31 -42.22
CA ILE A 521 -25.48 -5.81 -42.33
C ILE A 521 -26.49 -4.68 -42.08
N ALA A 522 -26.30 -3.88 -41.03
CA ALA A 522 -27.13 -2.71 -40.76
C ALA A 522 -27.06 -1.64 -41.88
N ALA A 523 -25.93 -1.56 -42.58
CA ALA A 523 -25.72 -0.69 -43.75
C ALA A 523 -26.27 -1.28 -45.06
N GLY A 524 -26.68 -2.55 -45.06
CA GLY A 524 -27.35 -3.23 -46.17
C GLY A 524 -26.56 -4.37 -46.83
N ALA A 525 -25.51 -4.90 -46.19
CA ALA A 525 -24.96 -6.19 -46.57
C ALA A 525 -26.03 -7.30 -46.33
N ALA A 526 -26.00 -8.32 -47.18
CA ALA A 526 -26.91 -9.47 -47.04
C ALA A 526 -26.45 -10.36 -45.86
N ASP A 527 -27.42 -10.91 -45.14
CA ASP A 527 -27.29 -11.89 -44.04
C ASP A 527 -28.60 -12.68 -44.03
N ASP A 528 -28.83 -13.43 -45.10
CA ASP A 528 -30.13 -14.04 -45.36
C ASP A 528 -30.44 -15.23 -44.41
N ASN A 529 -29.42 -15.88 -43.87
CA ASN A 529 -29.55 -16.90 -42.82
C ASN A 529 -29.62 -16.31 -41.39
N GLY A 530 -29.37 -15.01 -41.23
CA GLY A 530 -29.48 -14.28 -39.97
C GLY A 530 -28.46 -14.72 -38.92
N ASN A 531 -27.30 -15.19 -39.35
CA ASN A 531 -26.23 -15.65 -38.45
C ASN A 531 -25.32 -14.50 -37.97
N GLY A 532 -25.51 -13.28 -38.51
CA GLY A 532 -24.79 -12.07 -38.12
C GLY A 532 -23.43 -11.90 -38.80
N ILE A 533 -23.14 -12.68 -39.84
CA ILE A 533 -21.97 -12.57 -40.72
C ILE A 533 -22.50 -12.23 -42.12
N PRO A 534 -21.95 -11.21 -42.83
CA PRO A 534 -22.33 -10.93 -44.20
C PRO A 534 -22.22 -12.17 -45.10
N ASP A 535 -23.18 -12.41 -46.00
CA ASP A 535 -23.20 -13.59 -46.88
C ASP A 535 -21.95 -13.66 -47.78
N GLU A 536 -21.38 -12.50 -48.15
CA GLU A 536 -20.10 -12.41 -48.89
C GLU A 536 -18.91 -13.06 -48.15
N CYS A 537 -19.08 -13.32 -46.86
CA CYS A 537 -18.10 -13.93 -45.97
C CYS A 537 -18.48 -15.34 -45.49
N ASP A 538 -19.71 -15.78 -45.74
CA ASP A 538 -20.22 -17.08 -45.29
C ASP A 538 -20.31 -18.09 -46.45
N ASP A 539 -20.54 -17.63 -47.68
CA ASP A 539 -20.73 -18.55 -48.81
C ASP A 539 -19.43 -19.26 -49.24
N PRO A 540 -19.35 -20.60 -49.15
CA PRO A 540 -18.26 -21.35 -49.71
C PRO A 540 -18.25 -21.23 -51.23
N PRO A 541 -17.05 -21.19 -51.87
CA PRO A 541 -16.99 -21.18 -53.32
C PRO A 541 -17.70 -22.41 -53.90
N PHE A 542 -18.48 -22.20 -54.97
CA PHE A 542 -19.24 -23.26 -55.62
C PHE A 542 -19.04 -23.23 -57.14
N ILE A 543 -19.59 -24.23 -57.82
CA ILE A 543 -19.68 -24.29 -59.28
C ILE A 543 -21.16 -24.25 -59.65
N ARG A 544 -21.60 -23.15 -60.29
CA ARG A 544 -22.95 -23.03 -60.83
C ARG A 544 -23.23 -24.18 -61.79
N SER A 545 -24.41 -24.79 -61.70
CA SER A 545 -24.81 -26.00 -62.43
C SER A 545 -24.21 -27.35 -61.99
N ASP A 546 -23.37 -27.41 -60.96
CA ASP A 546 -22.94 -28.67 -60.30
C ASP A 546 -23.77 -28.86 -59.01
N VAL A 547 -25.00 -29.31 -59.19
CA VAL A 547 -26.06 -29.26 -58.18
C VAL A 547 -25.94 -30.40 -57.17
N ASP A 548 -25.34 -31.53 -57.56
CA ASP A 548 -25.02 -32.61 -56.62
C ASP A 548 -23.60 -32.50 -56.02
N ALA A 549 -22.88 -31.42 -56.36
CA ALA A 549 -21.55 -31.06 -55.90
C ALA A 549 -20.52 -32.20 -56.08
N ASP A 550 -20.62 -32.94 -57.19
CA ASP A 550 -19.71 -34.03 -57.53
C ASP A 550 -18.50 -33.58 -58.38
N GLY A 551 -18.47 -32.30 -58.76
CA GLY A 551 -17.43 -31.67 -59.57
C GLY A 551 -17.64 -31.83 -61.08
N ALA A 552 -18.74 -32.43 -61.53
CA ALA A 552 -19.00 -32.72 -62.94
C ALA A 552 -20.40 -32.26 -63.39
N ILE A 553 -20.43 -31.19 -64.17
CA ILE A 553 -21.67 -30.63 -64.73
C ILE A 553 -22.27 -31.56 -65.81
N ASN A 554 -23.37 -32.23 -65.50
CA ASN A 554 -23.99 -33.26 -66.33
C ASN A 554 -25.53 -33.37 -66.14
N LEU A 555 -26.12 -34.47 -66.62
CA LEU A 555 -27.58 -34.67 -66.56
C LEU A 555 -28.07 -34.92 -65.12
N ALA A 556 -27.21 -35.46 -64.25
CA ALA A 556 -27.51 -35.72 -62.84
C ALA A 556 -27.90 -34.42 -62.11
N ASP A 557 -27.22 -33.32 -62.40
CA ASP A 557 -27.50 -32.00 -61.81
C ASP A 557 -28.91 -31.50 -62.14
N ALA A 558 -29.31 -31.59 -63.42
CA ALA A 558 -30.66 -31.22 -63.84
C ALA A 558 -31.72 -32.11 -63.16
N ILE A 559 -31.40 -33.37 -62.88
CA ILE A 559 -32.28 -34.27 -62.13
C ILE A 559 -32.32 -33.87 -60.66
N ALA A 560 -31.18 -33.53 -60.06
CA ALA A 560 -31.06 -33.09 -58.67
C ALA A 560 -31.89 -31.82 -58.41
N THR A 561 -31.83 -30.81 -59.30
CA THR A 561 -32.69 -29.62 -59.22
C THR A 561 -34.16 -29.98 -59.27
N LEU A 562 -34.58 -30.87 -60.19
CA LEU A 562 -35.97 -31.31 -60.29
C LEU A 562 -36.41 -32.13 -59.07
N ASP A 563 -35.53 -32.96 -58.52
CA ASP A 563 -35.81 -33.76 -57.33
C ASP A 563 -36.02 -32.86 -56.11
N TYR A 564 -35.19 -31.81 -55.96
CA TYR A 564 -35.37 -30.76 -54.96
C TYR A 564 -36.73 -30.07 -55.09
N LEU A 565 -37.06 -29.57 -56.28
CA LEU A 565 -38.29 -28.79 -56.53
C LEU A 565 -39.59 -29.57 -56.35
N PHE A 566 -39.62 -30.85 -56.74
CA PHE A 566 -40.90 -31.59 -56.86
C PHE A 566 -41.13 -32.69 -55.84
N ILE A 567 -40.06 -33.29 -55.31
CA ILE A 567 -40.18 -34.48 -54.45
C ILE A 567 -39.40 -34.36 -53.14
N GLY A 568 -38.89 -33.16 -52.83
CA GLY A 568 -38.22 -32.86 -51.56
C GLY A 568 -36.84 -33.49 -51.43
N GLY A 569 -36.12 -33.60 -52.55
CA GLY A 569 -34.68 -33.84 -52.52
C GLY A 569 -33.94 -32.73 -51.77
N THR A 570 -32.69 -32.98 -51.40
CA THR A 570 -31.81 -32.00 -50.75
C THR A 570 -30.65 -31.71 -51.66
N ILE A 571 -30.28 -30.44 -51.80
CA ILE A 571 -29.09 -29.99 -52.52
C ILE A 571 -28.15 -29.29 -51.54
N PRO A 572 -26.83 -29.37 -51.74
CA PRO A 572 -25.84 -28.83 -50.81
C PRO A 572 -25.62 -27.32 -50.97
N CYS A 573 -25.96 -26.76 -52.14
CA CYS A 573 -25.97 -25.33 -52.38
C CYS A 573 -27.15 -24.96 -53.29
N ASN A 574 -27.91 -23.94 -52.90
CA ASN A 574 -29.05 -23.45 -53.68
C ASN A 574 -28.57 -22.59 -54.86
N ASP A 575 -27.50 -21.80 -54.72
CA ASP A 575 -26.92 -21.02 -55.83
C ASP A 575 -26.36 -21.87 -56.96
N ALA A 576 -25.85 -23.06 -56.63
CA ALA A 576 -25.43 -24.02 -57.64
C ALA A 576 -26.61 -24.47 -58.52
N ALA A 577 -27.83 -24.46 -57.95
CA ALA A 577 -29.06 -24.89 -58.60
C ALA A 577 -29.86 -23.74 -59.22
N ASP A 578 -29.59 -22.47 -58.86
CA ASP A 578 -30.00 -21.31 -59.65
C ASP A 578 -29.03 -21.15 -60.83
N ILE A 579 -29.40 -21.80 -61.93
CA ILE A 579 -28.53 -21.97 -63.08
C ILE A 579 -28.57 -20.73 -63.98
N ASN A 580 -29.65 -19.97 -63.90
CA ASN A 580 -29.87 -18.79 -64.73
C ASN A 580 -29.47 -17.47 -64.02
N ASP A 581 -29.17 -17.52 -62.72
CA ASP A 581 -28.72 -16.41 -61.88
C ASP A 581 -29.78 -15.31 -61.79
N ASP A 582 -31.04 -15.69 -61.57
CA ASP A 582 -32.17 -14.75 -61.46
C ASP A 582 -32.75 -14.61 -60.04
N GLY A 583 -32.15 -15.29 -59.07
CA GLY A 583 -32.50 -15.30 -57.65
C GLY A 583 -33.75 -16.10 -57.35
N ALA A 584 -34.12 -17.04 -58.22
CA ALA A 584 -35.30 -17.88 -58.05
C ALA A 584 -35.07 -19.31 -58.53
N LEU A 585 -34.92 -20.23 -57.58
CA LEU A 585 -34.82 -21.65 -57.86
C LEU A 585 -36.16 -22.23 -58.36
N ASP A 586 -36.30 -22.44 -59.67
CA ASP A 586 -37.53 -22.92 -60.31
C ASP A 586 -37.31 -23.85 -61.53
N LEU A 587 -38.34 -24.05 -62.35
CA LEU A 587 -38.27 -24.95 -63.51
C LEU A 587 -37.38 -24.42 -64.64
N SER A 588 -37.07 -23.14 -64.64
CA SER A 588 -36.22 -22.50 -65.65
C SER A 588 -34.78 -22.98 -65.53
N ASP A 589 -34.29 -23.29 -64.33
CA ASP A 589 -32.92 -23.73 -64.06
C ASP A 589 -32.54 -25.03 -64.76
N PRO A 590 -33.25 -26.16 -64.53
CA PRO A 590 -32.92 -27.40 -65.23
C PRO A 590 -33.13 -27.26 -66.74
N ILE A 591 -33.99 -26.34 -67.21
CA ILE A 591 -34.14 -26.08 -68.65
C ILE A 591 -32.89 -25.39 -69.21
N VAL A 592 -32.32 -24.41 -68.51
CA VAL A 592 -31.08 -23.73 -68.92
C VAL A 592 -29.92 -24.73 -68.98
N LEU A 593 -29.75 -25.57 -67.96
CA LEU A 593 -28.72 -26.60 -67.95
C LEU A 593 -28.86 -27.61 -69.09
N LEU A 594 -30.07 -28.16 -69.29
CA LEU A 594 -30.31 -29.08 -70.40
C LEU A 594 -30.10 -28.41 -71.77
N GLY A 595 -30.42 -27.12 -71.88
CA GLY A 595 -30.13 -26.30 -73.05
C GLY A 595 -28.63 -26.20 -73.33
N TYR A 596 -27.84 -25.94 -72.29
CA TYR A 596 -26.39 -25.90 -72.38
C TYR A 596 -25.81 -27.28 -72.79
N LEU A 597 -26.21 -28.35 -72.09
CA LEU A 597 -25.70 -29.70 -72.30
C LEU A 597 -26.04 -30.31 -73.68
N PHE A 598 -27.25 -30.05 -74.20
CA PHE A 598 -27.76 -30.78 -75.38
C PHE A 598 -28.13 -29.89 -76.57
N SER A 599 -28.31 -28.59 -76.37
CA SER A 599 -28.81 -27.67 -77.40
C SER A 599 -27.84 -26.55 -77.75
N ASN A 600 -26.61 -26.59 -77.22
CA ASN A 600 -25.56 -25.60 -77.47
C ASN A 600 -26.04 -24.17 -77.14
N ALA A 601 -26.84 -24.04 -76.07
CA ALA A 601 -27.21 -22.76 -75.46
C ALA A 601 -25.97 -22.08 -74.84
N PRO A 602 -26.04 -20.77 -74.52
CA PRO A 602 -24.97 -20.08 -73.81
C PRO A 602 -24.58 -20.80 -72.52
N ALA A 603 -23.31 -20.66 -72.12
CA ALA A 603 -22.85 -21.13 -70.82
C ALA A 603 -23.59 -20.37 -69.69
N PRO A 604 -23.86 -21.02 -68.55
CA PRO A 604 -24.36 -20.37 -67.34
C PRO A 604 -23.48 -19.19 -66.89
N PRO A 605 -24.05 -18.23 -66.15
CA PRO A 605 -23.29 -17.17 -65.47
C PRO A 605 -22.22 -17.73 -64.53
N ALA A 606 -21.27 -16.88 -64.15
CA ALA A 606 -20.27 -17.25 -63.15
C ALA A 606 -20.94 -17.47 -61.77
N PRO A 607 -20.38 -18.32 -60.88
CA PRO A 607 -19.14 -19.09 -61.04
C PRO A 607 -19.32 -20.36 -61.89
N PHE A 608 -18.78 -20.38 -63.11
CA PHE A 608 -18.88 -21.49 -64.06
C PHE A 608 -17.71 -21.43 -65.06
N PRO A 609 -17.07 -22.56 -65.44
CA PRO A 609 -17.21 -23.91 -64.87
C PRO A 609 -16.26 -24.16 -63.67
N ASP A 610 -15.56 -23.13 -63.23
CA ASP A 610 -14.58 -23.19 -62.15
C ASP A 610 -15.20 -22.67 -60.85
N CYS A 611 -14.68 -23.14 -59.71
CA CYS A 611 -15.10 -22.68 -58.38
C CYS A 611 -14.97 -21.15 -58.24
N GLY A 612 -15.96 -20.52 -57.62
CA GLY A 612 -15.93 -19.12 -57.25
C GLY A 612 -17.09 -18.74 -56.33
N ILE A 613 -17.05 -17.51 -55.82
CA ILE A 613 -18.17 -16.89 -55.09
C ILE A 613 -19.21 -16.36 -56.08
N ASP A 614 -20.45 -16.19 -55.63
CA ASP A 614 -21.48 -15.57 -56.46
C ASP A 614 -21.14 -14.10 -56.78
N PRO A 615 -20.99 -13.71 -58.06
CA PRO A 615 -20.79 -12.31 -58.43
C PRO A 615 -22.04 -11.44 -58.32
N MET A 616 -23.24 -12.03 -58.23
CA MET A 616 -24.52 -11.35 -58.07
C MET A 616 -25.29 -11.92 -56.88
N PRO A 617 -24.86 -11.63 -55.64
CA PRO A 617 -25.50 -12.18 -54.44
C PRO A 617 -27.01 -11.94 -54.42
N ASP A 618 -27.75 -12.98 -54.06
CA ASP A 618 -29.20 -12.96 -53.87
C ASP A 618 -29.59 -13.78 -52.62
N ALA A 619 -30.87 -14.14 -52.49
CA ALA A 619 -31.40 -14.79 -51.29
C ALA A 619 -31.23 -16.32 -51.26
N LEU A 620 -30.51 -16.86 -52.22
CA LEU A 620 -30.06 -18.24 -52.24
C LEU A 620 -28.64 -18.30 -51.65
N GLU A 621 -28.34 -19.42 -50.99
CA GLU A 621 -27.08 -19.62 -50.25
C GLU A 621 -26.52 -21.02 -50.51
N CYS A 622 -25.22 -21.18 -50.23
CA CYS A 622 -24.50 -22.43 -50.22
C CYS A 622 -24.18 -22.94 -48.80
N ASP A 623 -24.97 -23.87 -48.25
CA ASP A 623 -24.65 -24.50 -46.96
C ASP A 623 -23.28 -25.21 -46.95
N SER A 624 -22.91 -25.85 -48.06
CA SER A 624 -21.60 -26.49 -48.24
C SER A 624 -21.34 -26.84 -49.70
N PHE A 625 -20.08 -26.83 -50.13
CA PHE A 625 -19.75 -27.27 -51.49
C PHE A 625 -18.48 -28.12 -51.55
N ALA A 626 -18.64 -29.45 -51.51
CA ALA A 626 -17.53 -30.39 -51.34
C ALA A 626 -16.55 -30.45 -52.54
N ALA A 627 -16.98 -30.02 -53.72
CA ALA A 627 -16.15 -30.02 -54.93
C ALA A 627 -15.16 -28.84 -55.00
N CYS A 628 -15.32 -27.83 -54.13
CA CYS A 628 -14.43 -26.68 -54.06
C CYS A 628 -13.53 -26.73 -52.81
N PRO A 629 -12.27 -26.24 -52.89
CA PRO A 629 -11.26 -26.40 -51.84
C PRO A 629 -11.41 -25.45 -50.65
#